data_AF-A0A2U2MXM5-F1
#
_entry.id   AF-A0A2U2MXM5-F1
#
_cell.length_a   1.000
_cell.length_b   1.000
_cell.length_c   1.000
_cell.angle_alpha   90.00
_cell.angle_beta   90.00
_cell.angle_gamma   90.00
#
_symmetry.space_group_name_H-M   'P 1'
#
loop_
_entity.id
_entity.type
_entity.pdbx_description
1 polymer ?
#
loop_
_entity_poly.entity_id
_entity_poly.type
_entity_poly.pdbx_seq_one_letter_code
_entity_poly.pdbx_strand_id
1 'polypeptide(L)'
;MSIDSDLARSTEARHGADVATLVRRCIADGLSQSQACGRLGVPRGTVGRWAKMLGIRWVPRRDLQVAALRRQSARNTYRWVEIDGERITIGELHRRTGIALTTLRMRYDAGLRGRALTRRPGRQGKAPAHYHLGIGERDWRIILEHAEQHGPKTTANRLGIPLGAIQAMRRGDVWRVA
;
A
#
# COMPACT_ATOMS: atom_id res chain seq x y z
N MET A 1 30.11 -7.06 -3.13
CA MET A 1 30.31 -7.74 -1.83
C MET A 1 30.09 -6.70 -0.74
N SER A 2 29.00 -6.84 0.02
CA SER A 2 28.45 -5.82 0.94
C SER A 2 29.19 -5.77 2.27
N ILE A 3 29.66 -4.57 2.62
CA ILE A 3 30.35 -4.22 3.88
C ILE A 3 29.36 -4.07 5.06
N ASP A 4 28.05 -3.97 4.79
CA ASP A 4 27.01 -3.73 5.82
C ASP A 4 26.71 -4.92 6.75
N SER A 5 27.15 -6.14 6.40
CA SER A 5 26.77 -7.35 7.15
C SER A 5 27.65 -7.63 8.37
N ASP A 6 28.87 -7.09 8.39
CA ASP A 6 29.83 -7.33 9.49
C ASP A 6 29.74 -6.26 10.60
N LEU A 7 29.32 -5.04 10.27
CA LEU A 7 29.08 -3.99 11.27
C LEU A 7 27.85 -4.29 12.15
N ALA A 8 26.82 -4.92 11.57
CA ALA A 8 25.64 -5.38 12.30
C ALA A 8 25.94 -6.57 13.23
N ARG A 9 26.80 -7.50 12.79
CA ARG A 9 27.21 -8.66 13.61
C ARG A 9 28.13 -8.27 14.76
N SER A 10 28.98 -7.25 14.57
CA SER A 10 29.93 -6.80 15.60
C SER A 10 29.31 -5.94 16.72
N THR A 11 28.10 -5.40 16.52
CA THR A 11 27.36 -4.62 17.53
C THR A 11 26.33 -5.45 18.30
N GLU A 12 25.88 -6.57 17.75
CA GLU A 12 24.89 -7.47 18.38
C GLU A 12 25.44 -8.24 19.61
N ALA A 13 26.72 -8.56 19.65
CA ALA A 13 27.29 -9.41 20.71
C ALA A 13 27.51 -8.70 22.07
N ARG A 14 27.62 -7.36 22.10
CA ARG A 14 27.85 -6.57 23.33
C ARG A 14 26.59 -5.91 23.91
N HIS A 15 25.42 -6.00 23.25
CA HIS A 15 24.20 -5.23 23.63
C HIS A 15 22.94 -6.09 23.87
N GLY A 16 23.02 -7.42 23.89
CA GLY A 16 21.84 -8.29 24.02
C GLY A 16 20.94 -8.01 25.25
N ALA A 17 21.53 -7.63 26.39
CA ALA A 17 20.78 -7.27 27.60
C ALA A 17 20.13 -5.87 27.52
N ASP A 18 20.74 -4.94 26.78
CA ASP A 18 20.24 -3.58 26.59
C ASP A 18 19.10 -3.55 25.56
N VAL A 19 19.25 -4.29 24.45
CA VAL A 19 18.21 -4.44 23.41
C VAL A 19 16.91 -4.99 23.98
N ALA A 20 16.98 -6.00 24.85
CA ALA A 20 15.80 -6.56 25.50
C ALA A 20 15.10 -5.54 26.40
N THR A 21 15.87 -4.71 27.11
CA THR A 21 15.35 -3.66 27.98
C THR A 21 14.69 -2.55 27.18
N LEU A 22 15.32 -2.11 26.07
CA LEU A 22 14.77 -1.10 25.16
C LEU A 22 13.47 -1.54 24.49
N VAL A 23 13.41 -2.79 24.03
CA VAL A 23 12.21 -3.38 23.44
C VAL A 23 11.08 -3.49 24.46
N ARG A 24 11.36 -4.01 25.66
CA ARG A 24 10.37 -4.11 26.75
C ARG A 24 9.86 -2.74 27.18
N ARG A 25 10.73 -1.74 27.27
CA ARG A 25 10.35 -0.35 27.58
C ARG A 25 9.43 0.24 26.51
N CYS A 26 9.73 0.02 25.22
CA CYS A 26 8.86 0.48 24.14
C CYS A 26 7.47 -0.17 24.18
N ILE A 27 7.39 -1.44 24.56
CA ILE A 27 6.11 -2.16 24.73
C ILE A 27 5.34 -1.63 25.94
N ALA A 28 6.02 -1.39 27.07
CA ALA A 28 5.44 -0.79 28.27
C ALA A 28 4.89 0.61 28.01
N ASP A 29 5.60 1.41 27.21
CA ASP A 29 5.17 2.74 26.73
C ASP A 29 4.01 2.67 25.70
N GLY A 30 3.57 1.45 25.31
CA GLY A 30 2.48 1.24 24.37
C GLY A 30 2.80 1.59 22.92
N LEU A 31 4.09 1.65 22.56
CA LEU A 31 4.52 2.02 21.23
C LEU A 31 4.27 0.90 20.22
N SER A 32 3.78 1.28 19.03
CA SER A 32 3.84 0.41 17.86
C SER A 32 5.28 0.17 17.43
N GLN A 33 5.54 -0.93 16.71
CA GLN A 33 6.87 -1.21 16.15
C GLN A 33 7.42 -0.02 15.37
N SER A 34 6.59 0.66 14.57
CA SER A 34 7.01 1.84 13.79
C SER A 34 7.42 3.02 14.65
N GLN A 35 6.77 3.23 15.80
CA GLN A 35 7.14 4.31 16.73
C GLN A 35 8.41 3.95 17.52
N ALA A 36 8.57 2.68 17.89
CA ALA A 36 9.80 2.19 18.49
C ALA A 36 10.99 2.36 17.53
N CYS A 37 10.80 2.18 16.22
CA CYS A 37 11.84 2.47 15.21
C CYS A 37 12.32 3.92 15.30
N GLY A 38 11.38 4.87 15.29
CA GLY A 38 11.70 6.29 15.38
C GLY A 38 12.35 6.66 16.71
N ARG A 39 11.96 6.02 17.81
CA ARG A 39 12.51 6.27 19.14
C ARG A 39 13.90 5.69 19.34
N LEU A 40 14.17 4.53 18.74
CA LEU A 40 15.43 3.82 18.87
C LEU A 40 16.40 4.12 17.72
N GLY A 41 15.98 4.91 16.72
CA GLY A 41 16.80 5.24 15.55
C GLY A 41 17.14 4.04 14.67
N VAL A 42 16.37 2.94 14.76
CA VAL A 42 16.67 1.68 14.05
C VAL A 42 15.59 1.30 13.03
N PRO A 43 15.96 0.58 11.96
CA PRO A 43 15.00 0.09 10.97
C PRO A 43 13.95 -0.87 11.56
N ARG A 44 12.75 -0.86 10.98
CA ARG A 44 11.63 -1.72 11.40
C ARG A 44 11.93 -3.20 11.38
N GLY A 45 12.68 -3.66 10.38
CA GLY A 45 13.10 -5.06 10.29
C GLY A 45 14.05 -5.47 11.42
N THR A 46 14.78 -4.53 12.01
CA THR A 46 15.71 -4.78 13.13
C THR A 46 14.94 -4.94 14.43
N VAL A 47 14.01 -4.03 14.74
CA VAL A 47 13.14 -4.14 15.93
C VAL A 47 12.30 -5.42 15.89
N GLY A 48 11.78 -5.79 14.72
CA GLY A 48 11.04 -7.04 14.53
C GLY A 48 11.88 -8.30 14.74
N ARG A 49 13.14 -8.30 14.26
CA ARG A 49 14.09 -9.39 14.49
C ARG A 49 14.46 -9.53 15.97
N TRP A 50 14.70 -8.43 16.67
CA TRP A 50 15.00 -8.44 18.09
C TRP A 50 13.85 -9.00 18.93
N ALA A 51 12.62 -8.56 18.66
CA ALA A 51 11.44 -9.11 19.34
C ALA A 51 11.30 -10.62 19.14
N LYS A 52 11.53 -11.10 17.91
CA LYS A 52 11.52 -12.52 17.55
C LYS A 52 12.63 -13.31 18.26
N MET A 53 13.85 -12.79 18.27
CA MET A 53 15.02 -13.40 18.91
C MET A 53 14.84 -13.54 20.43
N LEU A 54 14.18 -12.56 21.05
CA LEU A 54 13.94 -12.53 22.49
C LEU A 54 12.67 -13.29 22.92
N GLY A 55 11.93 -13.89 21.97
CA GLY A 55 10.64 -14.53 22.24
C GLY A 55 9.56 -13.56 22.73
N ILE A 56 9.74 -12.24 22.54
CA ILE A 56 8.81 -11.22 23.01
C ILE A 56 7.72 -11.02 21.96
N ARG A 57 6.48 -11.36 22.30
CA ARG A 57 5.33 -11.08 21.46
C ARG A 57 5.05 -9.56 21.49
N TRP A 58 5.21 -8.90 20.35
CA TRP A 58 4.92 -7.47 20.23
C TRP A 58 3.41 -7.21 20.17
N VAL A 59 2.78 -7.15 21.34
CA VAL A 59 1.37 -6.76 21.50
C VAL A 59 1.33 -5.45 22.28
N PRO A 60 1.19 -4.29 21.61
CA PRO A 60 0.96 -3.04 22.32
C PRO A 60 -0.39 -3.14 23.05
N ARG A 61 -0.50 -2.64 24.28
CA ARG A 61 -1.78 -2.69 25.02
C ARG A 61 -2.91 -2.07 24.17
N ARG A 62 -4.02 -2.79 24.03
CA ARG A 62 -5.12 -2.46 23.08
C ARG A 62 -5.75 -1.09 23.36
N ASP A 63 -5.85 -0.71 24.63
CA ASP A 63 -6.31 0.59 25.13
C ASP A 63 -5.42 1.76 24.66
N LEU A 64 -4.09 1.59 24.66
CA LEU A 64 -3.14 2.62 24.24
C LEU A 64 -3.09 2.78 22.71
N GLN A 65 -3.28 1.71 21.93
CA GLN A 65 -3.39 1.79 20.47
C GLN A 65 -4.62 2.61 20.05
N VAL A 66 -5.77 2.36 20.68
CA VAL A 66 -7.00 3.09 20.40
C VAL A 66 -6.84 4.57 20.76
N ALA A 67 -6.18 4.90 21.87
CA ALA A 67 -5.90 6.28 22.26
C ALA A 67 -4.94 6.99 21.29
N ALA A 68 -3.86 6.34 20.85
CA ALA A 68 -2.92 6.90 19.90
C ALA A 68 -3.55 7.11 18.51
N LEU A 69 -4.31 6.12 18.02
CA LEU A 69 -5.08 6.22 16.78
C LEU A 69 -6.14 7.32 16.88
N ARG A 70 -6.86 7.43 18.01
CA ARG A 70 -7.82 8.52 18.25
C ARG A 70 -7.15 9.89 18.25
N ARG A 71 -6.01 10.07 18.93
CA ARG A 71 -5.25 11.33 18.90
C ARG A 71 -4.73 11.67 17.51
N GLN A 72 -4.25 10.68 16.77
CA GLN A 72 -3.75 10.88 15.42
C GLN A 72 -4.88 11.21 14.45
N SER A 73 -6.01 10.49 14.53
CA SER A 73 -7.22 10.78 13.75
C SER A 73 -7.81 12.13 14.11
N ALA A 74 -7.85 12.52 15.37
CA ALA A 74 -8.28 13.86 15.79
C ALA A 74 -7.38 14.94 15.15
N ARG A 75 -6.05 14.84 15.30
CA ARG A 75 -5.11 15.76 14.65
C ARG A 75 -5.27 15.84 13.12
N ASN A 76 -5.70 14.74 12.51
CA ASN A 76 -5.89 14.64 11.07
C ASN A 76 -7.23 15.23 10.58
N THR A 77 -8.26 15.17 11.43
CA THR A 77 -9.59 15.73 11.16
C THR A 77 -9.62 17.24 11.34
N TYR A 78 -8.88 17.81 12.31
CA TYR A 78 -8.92 19.24 12.68
C TYR A 78 -8.03 20.18 11.83
N ARG A 79 -7.36 19.70 10.79
CA ARG A 79 -6.51 20.55 9.93
C ARG A 79 -7.40 21.43 9.03
N TRP A 80 -7.21 22.75 9.10
CA TRP A 80 -7.98 23.73 8.33
C TRP A 80 -7.44 23.90 6.91
N VAL A 81 -8.35 24.03 5.95
CA VAL A 81 -8.08 24.25 4.53
C VAL A 81 -9.08 25.28 3.99
N GLU A 82 -8.66 26.04 2.99
CA GLU A 82 -9.55 26.95 2.26
C GLU A 82 -10.00 26.30 0.96
N ILE A 83 -11.31 26.24 0.75
CA ILE A 83 -11.96 25.65 -0.42
C ILE A 83 -13.07 26.60 -0.85
N ASP A 84 -13.00 27.09 -2.10
CA ASP A 84 -14.01 27.99 -2.69
C ASP A 84 -14.35 29.21 -1.81
N GLY A 85 -13.36 29.74 -1.08
CA GLY A 85 -13.52 30.89 -0.18
C GLY A 85 -13.98 30.54 1.25
N GLU A 86 -14.28 29.28 1.54
CA GLU A 86 -14.67 28.81 2.88
C GLU A 86 -13.50 28.13 3.59
N ARG A 87 -13.30 28.47 4.86
CA ARG A 87 -12.31 27.82 5.72
C ARG A 87 -12.97 26.64 6.45
N ILE A 88 -12.68 25.42 6.01
CA ILE A 88 -13.24 24.18 6.56
C ILE A 88 -12.14 23.22 6.98
N THR A 89 -12.49 22.23 7.82
CA THR A 89 -11.53 21.20 8.20
C THR A 89 -11.45 20.10 7.14
N ILE A 90 -10.33 19.38 7.06
CA ILE A 90 -10.21 18.17 6.21
C ILE A 90 -11.30 17.14 6.57
N GLY A 91 -11.66 17.05 7.85
CA GLY A 91 -12.78 16.23 8.32
C GLY A 91 -14.13 16.60 7.71
N GLU A 92 -14.44 17.89 7.69
CA GLU A 92 -15.65 18.41 7.08
C GLU A 92 -15.62 18.26 5.55
N LEU A 93 -14.46 18.52 4.93
CA LEU A 93 -14.28 18.35 3.50
C LEU A 93 -14.49 16.89 3.07
N HIS A 94 -14.05 15.92 3.87
CA HIS A 94 -14.33 14.51 3.65
C HIS A 94 -15.83 14.22 3.65
N ARG A 95 -16.57 14.72 4.65
CA ARG A 95 -18.03 14.54 4.74
C ARG A 95 -18.75 15.14 3.54
N ARG A 96 -18.35 16.34 3.09
CA ARG A 96 -18.99 17.04 1.97
C ARG A 96 -18.68 16.42 0.61
N THR A 97 -17.44 15.95 0.39
CA THR A 97 -16.99 15.50 -0.94
C THR A 97 -16.99 13.99 -1.13
N GLY A 98 -17.09 13.21 -0.04
CA GLY A 98 -16.94 11.75 -0.05
C GLY A 98 -15.52 11.27 -0.35
N ILE A 99 -14.55 12.17 -0.49
CA ILE A 99 -13.15 11.81 -0.75
C ILE A 99 -12.52 11.31 0.55
N ALA A 100 -11.85 10.16 0.52
CA ALA A 100 -11.20 9.59 1.70
C ALA A 100 -10.24 10.58 2.38
N LEU A 101 -10.25 10.63 3.72
CA LEU A 101 -9.37 11.47 4.53
C LEU A 101 -7.88 11.29 4.17
N THR A 102 -7.46 10.05 3.90
CA THR A 102 -6.09 9.71 3.49
C THR A 102 -5.71 10.38 2.18
N THR A 103 -6.62 10.41 1.20
CA THR A 103 -6.43 11.07 -0.10
C THR A 103 -6.35 12.58 0.04
N LEU A 104 -7.26 13.20 0.81
CA LEU A 104 -7.22 14.65 1.06
C LEU A 104 -5.91 15.06 1.73
N ARG A 105 -5.44 14.27 2.71
CA ARG A 105 -4.15 14.52 3.36
C ARG A 105 -2.98 14.39 2.41
N MET A 106 -2.89 13.29 1.65
CA MET A 106 -1.80 13.07 0.70
C MET A 106 -1.69 14.25 -0.29
N ARG A 107 -2.83 14.78 -0.74
CA ARG A 107 -2.89 15.95 -1.62
C ARG A 107 -2.44 17.22 -0.91
N TYR A 108 -2.88 17.42 0.32
CA TYR A 108 -2.48 18.56 1.12
C TYR A 108 -0.96 18.54 1.41
N ASP A 109 -0.41 17.40 1.79
CA ASP A 109 1.02 17.22 2.06
C ASP A 109 1.84 17.37 0.76
N ALA A 110 1.27 17.01 -0.39
CA ALA A 110 1.82 17.30 -1.72
C ALA A 110 1.64 18.77 -2.18
N GLY A 111 1.19 19.67 -1.30
CA GLY A 111 1.06 21.10 -1.59
C GLY A 111 -0.22 21.49 -2.36
N LEU A 112 -1.11 20.56 -2.69
CA LEU A 112 -2.36 20.88 -3.37
C LEU A 112 -3.31 21.65 -2.44
N ARG A 113 -3.97 22.68 -2.97
CA ARG A 113 -4.89 23.57 -2.24
C ARG A 113 -6.15 23.84 -3.07
N GLY A 114 -7.18 24.40 -2.45
CA GLY A 114 -8.43 24.77 -3.15
C GLY A 114 -9.05 23.59 -3.90
N ARG A 115 -9.54 23.85 -5.11
CA ARG A 115 -10.13 22.82 -6.01
C ARG A 115 -9.18 21.67 -6.36
N ALA A 116 -7.87 21.88 -6.34
CA ALA A 116 -6.92 20.81 -6.62
C ALA A 116 -6.95 19.72 -5.53
N LEU A 117 -7.35 20.09 -4.30
CA LEU A 117 -7.50 19.17 -3.19
C LEU A 117 -8.70 18.23 -3.37
N THR A 118 -9.76 18.72 -3.99
CA THR A 118 -11.02 17.99 -4.21
C THR A 118 -11.14 17.37 -5.60
N ARG A 119 -10.21 17.66 -6.53
CA ARG A 119 -10.21 17.08 -7.87
C ARG A 119 -10.34 15.57 -7.79
N ARG A 120 -11.43 14.98 -8.31
CA ARG A 120 -11.55 13.52 -8.33
C ARG A 120 -10.32 12.95 -9.03
N PRO A 121 -9.69 11.88 -8.49
CA PRO A 121 -8.63 11.23 -9.24
C PRO A 121 -9.27 10.84 -10.58
N GLY A 122 -8.76 11.38 -11.68
CA GLY A 122 -9.10 10.84 -12.98
C GLY A 122 -8.86 9.35 -12.88
N ARG A 123 -9.81 8.52 -13.35
CA ARG A 123 -9.58 7.07 -13.42
C ARG A 123 -8.28 6.93 -14.20
N GLN A 124 -7.17 6.69 -13.51
CA GLN A 124 -5.93 6.28 -14.14
C GLN A 124 -6.30 4.90 -14.68
N GLY A 125 -6.72 4.86 -15.95
CA GLY A 125 -6.86 3.60 -16.65
C GLY A 125 -5.52 2.90 -16.45
N LYS A 126 -5.53 1.70 -15.88
CA LYS A 126 -4.31 0.89 -15.86
C LYS A 126 -3.84 0.82 -17.31
N ALA A 127 -2.56 1.10 -17.54
CA ALA A 127 -1.97 0.88 -18.86
C ALA A 127 -2.35 -0.52 -19.32
N PRO A 128 -2.76 -0.69 -20.58
CA PRO A 128 -3.19 -1.98 -21.06
C PRO A 128 -2.07 -3.02 -20.91
N ALA A 129 -2.44 -4.21 -20.43
CA ALA A 129 -1.48 -5.31 -20.26
C ALA A 129 -1.01 -5.85 -21.62
N HIS A 130 0.29 -6.16 -21.72
CA HIS A 130 0.87 -6.97 -22.80
C HIS A 130 1.03 -8.42 -22.34
N TYR A 131 0.83 -9.35 -23.26
CA TYR A 131 0.80 -10.79 -23.05
C TYR A 131 1.73 -11.45 -24.06
N HIS A 132 2.79 -12.12 -23.61
CA HIS A 132 3.66 -12.91 -24.48
C HIS A 132 3.20 -14.36 -24.38
N LEU A 133 2.22 -14.76 -25.19
CA LEU A 133 1.59 -16.07 -25.08
C LEU A 133 2.18 -17.11 -26.05
N GLY A 134 2.97 -16.68 -27.03
CA GLY A 134 3.55 -17.58 -28.04
C GLY A 134 2.50 -18.30 -28.90
N ILE A 135 1.28 -17.78 -28.94
CA ILE A 135 0.15 -18.34 -29.68
C ILE A 135 0.17 -17.74 -31.09
N GLY A 136 0.25 -18.60 -32.10
CA GLY A 136 0.24 -18.18 -33.50
C GLY A 136 -1.12 -17.64 -33.95
N GLU A 137 -1.15 -16.89 -35.06
CA GLU A 137 -2.37 -16.30 -35.61
C GLU A 137 -3.47 -17.34 -35.88
N ARG A 138 -3.08 -18.53 -36.34
CA ARG A 138 -3.98 -19.64 -36.64
C ARG A 138 -4.67 -20.17 -35.38
N ASP A 139 -3.93 -20.30 -34.28
CA ASP A 139 -4.46 -20.77 -33.00
C ASP A 139 -5.37 -19.71 -32.37
N TRP A 140 -5.02 -18.44 -32.51
CA TRP A 140 -5.88 -17.34 -32.10
C TRP A 140 -7.23 -17.35 -32.81
N ARG A 141 -7.29 -17.73 -34.09
CA ARG A 141 -8.56 -17.85 -34.82
C ARG A 141 -9.49 -18.89 -34.18
N ILE A 142 -8.94 -20.05 -33.79
CA ILE A 142 -9.70 -21.12 -33.10
C ILE A 142 -10.15 -20.65 -31.70
N ILE A 143 -9.27 -19.97 -30.97
CA ILE A 143 -9.58 -19.44 -29.64
C ILE A 143 -10.71 -18.38 -29.70
N LEU A 144 -10.67 -17.51 -30.72
CA LEU A 144 -11.69 -16.47 -30.90
C LEU A 144 -13.03 -17.07 -31.31
N GLU A 145 -13.06 -18.06 -32.19
CA GLU A 145 -14.27 -18.79 -32.57
C GLU A 145 -14.91 -19.47 -31.35
N HIS A 146 -14.12 -20.17 -30.54
CA HIS A 146 -14.61 -20.76 -29.28
C HIS A 146 -15.12 -19.67 -28.30
N ALA A 147 -14.47 -18.50 -28.26
CA ALA A 147 -14.90 -17.37 -27.43
C ALA A 147 -16.20 -16.71 -27.89
N GLU A 148 -16.51 -16.74 -29.19
CA GLU A 148 -17.79 -16.30 -29.73
C GLU A 148 -18.92 -17.27 -29.35
N GLN A 149 -18.66 -18.58 -29.41
CA GLN A 149 -19.66 -19.61 -29.12
C GLN A 149 -19.97 -19.75 -27.63
N HIS A 150 -18.95 -19.69 -26.75
CA HIS A 150 -19.10 -19.99 -25.32
C HIS A 150 -18.85 -18.80 -24.39
N GLY A 151 -18.45 -17.66 -24.96
CA GLY A 151 -18.08 -16.46 -24.23
C GLY A 151 -16.59 -16.41 -23.87
N PRO A 152 -16.02 -15.20 -23.77
CA PRO A 152 -14.58 -15.00 -23.58
C PRO A 152 -14.10 -15.42 -22.19
N LYS A 153 -14.94 -15.29 -21.16
CA LYS A 153 -14.60 -15.71 -19.78
C LYS A 153 -14.53 -17.23 -19.66
N THR A 154 -15.49 -17.94 -20.26
CA THR A 154 -15.53 -19.40 -20.31
C THR A 154 -14.30 -19.94 -21.04
N THR A 155 -13.96 -19.31 -22.18
CA THR A 155 -12.80 -19.68 -22.98
C THR A 155 -11.49 -19.42 -22.25
N ALA A 156 -11.36 -18.27 -21.59
CA ALA A 156 -10.21 -17.94 -20.74
C ALA A 156 -9.96 -19.01 -19.67
N ASN A 157 -11.01 -19.40 -18.94
CA ASN A 157 -10.90 -20.40 -17.88
C ASN A 157 -10.58 -21.79 -18.44
N ARG A 158 -11.19 -22.18 -19.57
CA ARG A 158 -11.04 -23.51 -20.17
C ARG A 158 -9.66 -23.71 -20.79
N LEU A 159 -9.12 -22.69 -21.44
CA LEU A 159 -7.85 -22.75 -22.18
C LEU A 159 -6.67 -22.18 -21.39
N GLY A 160 -6.89 -21.67 -20.18
CA GLY A 160 -5.84 -21.05 -19.36
C GLY A 160 -5.31 -19.73 -19.92
N ILE A 161 -6.07 -19.07 -20.80
CA ILE A 161 -5.66 -17.84 -21.47
C ILE A 161 -6.17 -16.63 -20.69
N PRO A 162 -5.36 -15.57 -20.48
CA PRO A 162 -5.84 -14.36 -19.82
C PRO A 162 -7.04 -13.74 -20.55
N LEU A 163 -8.12 -13.46 -19.81
CA LEU A 163 -9.33 -12.82 -20.36
C LEU A 163 -9.01 -11.53 -21.11
N GLY A 164 -8.06 -10.74 -20.59
CA GLY A 164 -7.63 -9.50 -21.23
C GLY A 164 -6.93 -9.72 -22.58
N ALA A 165 -6.27 -10.87 -22.79
CA ALA A 165 -5.65 -11.23 -24.06
C ALA A 165 -6.71 -11.59 -25.12
N ILE A 166 -7.71 -12.40 -24.74
CA ILE A 166 -8.85 -12.72 -25.61
C ILE A 166 -9.60 -11.44 -25.99
N GLN A 167 -9.84 -10.55 -25.01
CA GLN A 167 -10.49 -9.27 -25.26
C GLN A 167 -9.65 -8.31 -26.11
N ALA A 168 -8.31 -8.35 -25.98
CA ALA A 168 -7.41 -7.59 -26.83
C ALA A 168 -7.51 -8.07 -28.29
N MET A 169 -7.44 -9.37 -28.51
CA MET A 169 -7.59 -9.95 -29.85
C MET A 169 -8.96 -9.68 -30.48
N ARG A 170 -10.05 -9.75 -29.71
CA ARG A 170 -11.39 -9.37 -30.18
C ARG A 170 -11.51 -7.89 -30.58
N ARG A 171 -10.69 -7.02 -30.01
CA ARG A 171 -10.64 -5.58 -30.36
C ARG A 171 -9.64 -5.27 -31.49
N GLY A 172 -8.90 -6.26 -31.99
CA GLY A 172 -7.82 -6.04 -32.96
C GLY A 172 -6.53 -5.50 -32.34
N ASP A 173 -6.38 -5.50 -31.02
CA ASP A 173 -5.18 -5.07 -30.30
C ASP A 173 -4.07 -6.16 -30.37
N VAL A 174 -3.68 -6.61 -31.56
CA VAL A 174 -2.75 -7.74 -31.76
C VAL A 174 -1.38 -7.50 -31.11
N TRP A 175 -0.93 -6.24 -31.11
CA TRP A 175 0.31 -5.79 -30.46
C TRP A 175 0.36 -6.07 -28.94
N ARG A 176 -0.78 -6.39 -28.31
CA ARG A 176 -0.85 -6.76 -26.88
C ARG A 176 -0.64 -8.24 -26.64
N VAL A 177 -0.69 -9.09 -27.65
CA VAL A 177 -0.57 -10.56 -27.48
C VAL A 177 0.58 -11.18 -28.28
N ALA A 178 1.30 -10.36 -29.04
CA ALA A 178 2.49 -10.73 -29.82
C ALA A 178 3.71 -10.96 -28.92
#